data_AF-A0A343TJF9-F1
#
_entry.id   AF-A0A343TJF9-F1
#
_cell.length_a   1.000
_cell.length_b   1.000
_cell.length_c   1.000
_cell.angle_alpha   90.00
_cell.angle_beta   90.00
_cell.angle_gamma   90.00
#
_symmetry.space_group_name_H-M   'P 1'
#
loop_
_entity.id
_entity.type
_entity.pdbx_description
1 polymer ?
#
loop_
_entity_poly.entity_id
_entity_poly.type
_entity_poly.pdbx_seq_one_letter_code
_entity_poly.pdbx_strand_id
1 'polypeptide(L)'
;MDLNNAKIRETCADAVFERERYRAAATVYRALFEGIDDNQTRIDAAYDHYAKALRSALEGYLDCVLAADPSDNEFERFAGALEAQAMSEPRINEEQFRRALGTLEDRR
;
A
#
# COMPACT_ATOMS: atom_id res chain seq x y z
N MET A 1 -18.78 22.31 -52.60
CA MET A 1 -19.17 23.34 -51.62
C MET A 1 -17.86 23.85 -51.05
N ASP A 2 -17.29 24.87 -51.66
CA ASP A 2 -15.92 25.32 -51.38
C ASP A 2 -15.89 26.16 -50.12
N LEU A 3 -15.05 25.75 -49.16
CA LEU A 3 -14.76 26.52 -47.96
C LEU A 3 -14.05 27.81 -48.38
N ASN A 4 -14.60 28.97 -48.04
CA ASN A 4 -13.90 30.24 -48.26
C ASN A 4 -12.66 30.32 -47.33
N ASN A 5 -11.69 31.14 -47.73
CA ASN A 5 -10.40 31.30 -47.05
C ASN A 5 -10.53 31.65 -45.54
N ALA A 6 -11.55 32.43 -45.15
CA ALA A 6 -11.81 32.78 -43.75
C ALA A 6 -12.24 31.57 -42.91
N LYS A 7 -13.08 30.68 -43.46
CA LYS A 7 -13.52 29.47 -42.74
C LYS A 7 -12.41 28.43 -42.60
N ILE A 8 -11.51 28.34 -43.58
CA ILE A 8 -10.28 27.55 -43.47
C ILE A 8 -9.40 28.09 -42.33
N ARG A 9 -9.19 29.42 -42.28
CA ARG A 9 -8.37 30.05 -41.24
C ARG A 9 -8.94 29.83 -39.83
N GLU A 10 -10.25 29.92 -39.66
CA GLU A 10 -10.95 29.68 -38.39
C GLU A 10 -10.78 28.22 -37.94
N THR A 11 -11.06 27.24 -38.80
CA THR A 11 -10.91 25.81 -38.45
C THR A 11 -9.45 25.45 -38.13
N CYS A 12 -8.49 26.03 -38.85
CA CYS A 12 -7.08 25.86 -38.54
C CYS A 12 -6.69 26.49 -37.19
N ALA A 13 -7.23 27.67 -36.86
CA ALA A 13 -6.98 28.32 -35.57
C ALA A 13 -7.52 27.49 -34.40
N ASP A 14 -8.74 26.97 -34.50
CA ASP A 14 -9.33 26.08 -33.49
C ASP A 14 -8.51 24.81 -33.30
N ALA A 15 -8.07 24.19 -34.40
CA ALA A 15 -7.24 22.99 -34.35
C ALA A 15 -5.86 23.25 -33.70
N VAL A 16 -5.27 24.42 -33.92
CA VAL A 16 -4.01 24.82 -33.24
C VAL A 16 -4.26 25.07 -31.75
N PHE A 17 -5.33 25.78 -31.40
CA PHE A 17 -5.69 26.05 -30.01
C PHE A 17 -5.91 24.75 -29.22
N GLU A 18 -6.67 23.81 -29.79
CA GLU A 18 -6.88 22.49 -29.19
C GLU A 18 -5.57 21.72 -29.00
N ARG A 19 -4.68 21.72 -30.00
CA ARG A 19 -3.36 21.08 -29.88
C ARG A 19 -2.52 21.70 -28.76
N GLU A 20 -2.53 23.02 -28.61
CA GLU A 20 -1.83 23.68 -27.49
C GLU A 20 -2.44 23.32 -26.14
N ARG A 21 -3.77 23.24 -26.06
CA ARG A 21 -4.47 22.79 -24.84
C ARG A 21 -4.04 21.37 -24.44
N TYR A 22 -3.96 20.44 -25.40
CA TYR A 22 -3.47 19.09 -25.13
C TYR A 22 -1.99 19.05 -24.75
N ARG A 23 -1.14 19.91 -25.32
CA ARG A 23 0.28 20.04 -24.92
C ARG A 23 0.43 20.52 -23.48
N ALA A 24 -0.38 21.51 -23.08
CA ALA A 24 -0.41 21.98 -21.70
C ALA A 24 -0.86 20.86 -20.75
N ALA A 25 -1.94 20.15 -21.08
CA ALA A 25 -2.41 19.01 -20.30
C ALA A 25 -1.35 17.91 -20.17
N ALA A 26 -0.66 17.56 -21.26
CA ALA A 26 0.42 16.57 -21.24
C ALA A 26 1.56 16.97 -20.29
N THR A 27 1.90 18.26 -20.23
CA THR A 27 2.90 18.78 -19.29
C THR A 27 2.47 18.60 -17.84
N VAL A 28 1.19 18.86 -17.54
CA VAL A 28 0.62 18.68 -16.18
C VAL A 28 0.62 17.20 -15.79
N TYR A 29 0.13 16.32 -16.66
CA TYR A 29 0.11 14.89 -16.36
C TYR A 29 1.52 14.30 -16.22
N ARG A 30 2.50 14.80 -16.99
CA ARG A 30 3.90 14.44 -16.81
C ARG A 30 4.41 14.79 -15.41
N ALA A 31 4.26 16.05 -15.01
CA ALA A 31 4.67 16.49 -13.68
C ALA A 31 3.96 15.70 -12.57
N LEU A 32 2.69 15.33 -12.78
CA LEU A 32 1.94 14.53 -11.82
C LEU A 32 2.53 13.12 -11.67
N PHE A 33 2.76 12.38 -12.76
CA PHE A 33 3.27 11.01 -12.63
C PHE A 33 4.73 10.99 -12.16
N GLU A 34 5.56 11.97 -12.55
CA GLU A 34 6.94 12.10 -12.07
C GLU A 34 6.96 12.36 -10.55
N GLY A 35 6.11 13.26 -10.05
CA GLY A 35 6.00 13.51 -8.62
C GLY A 35 5.45 12.33 -7.80
N ILE A 36 4.61 11.49 -8.40
CA ILE A 36 4.15 10.23 -7.79
C ILE A 36 5.30 9.22 -7.71
N ASP A 37 6.04 9.05 -8.81
CA ASP A 37 7.18 8.12 -8.90
C ASP A 37 8.30 8.52 -7.92
N ASP A 38 8.61 9.81 -7.81
CA ASP A 38 9.58 10.35 -6.85
C ASP A 38 9.23 10.00 -5.38
N ASN A 39 7.94 9.79 -5.09
CA ASN A 39 7.48 9.42 -3.75
C ASN A 39 7.60 7.92 -3.47
N GLN A 40 7.90 7.08 -4.47
CA GLN A 40 7.99 5.62 -4.32
C GLN A 40 8.99 5.20 -3.23
N THR A 41 10.16 5.83 -3.16
CA THR A 41 11.17 5.52 -2.12
C THR A 41 10.64 5.78 -0.71
N ARG A 42 9.78 6.80 -0.53
CA ARG A 42 9.19 7.11 0.78
C ARG A 42 8.09 6.11 1.15
N ILE A 43 7.30 5.70 0.16
CA ILE A 43 6.28 4.66 0.34
C ILE A 43 6.97 3.35 0.75
N ASP A 44 7.99 2.93 0.00
CA ASP A 44 8.75 1.72 0.30
C ASP A 44 9.37 1.80 1.70
N ALA A 45 10.02 2.90 2.06
CA ALA A 45 10.60 3.09 3.39
C ALA A 45 9.56 3.03 4.51
N ALA A 46 8.36 3.58 4.30
CA ALA A 46 7.27 3.52 5.27
C ALA A 46 6.76 2.09 5.46
N TYR A 47 6.56 1.34 4.37
CA TYR A 47 6.20 -0.08 4.43
C TYR A 47 7.29 -0.92 5.10
N ASP A 48 8.55 -0.64 4.80
CA ASP A 48 9.70 -1.31 5.41
C ASP A 48 9.74 -1.10 6.93
N HIS A 49 9.52 0.13 7.36
CA HIS A 49 9.46 0.48 8.78
C HIS A 49 8.27 -0.20 9.47
N TYR A 50 7.10 -0.14 8.84
CA TYR A 50 5.89 -0.82 9.31
C TYR A 50 6.10 -2.32 9.49
N ALA A 51 6.62 -3.01 8.47
CA ALA A 51 6.85 -4.44 8.49
C ALA A 51 7.88 -4.85 9.57
N LYS A 52 8.93 -4.04 9.75
CA LYS A 52 9.92 -4.24 10.82
C LYS A 52 9.28 -4.10 12.19
N ALA A 53 8.50 -3.05 12.42
CA ALA A 53 7.83 -2.80 13.70
C ALA A 53 6.85 -3.93 14.06
N LEU A 54 6.03 -4.38 13.09
CA LEU A 54 5.10 -5.48 13.31
C LEU A 54 5.84 -6.78 13.66
N ARG A 55 6.90 -7.12 12.91
CA ARG A 55 7.68 -8.32 13.19
C ARG A 55 8.28 -8.29 14.59
N SER A 56 8.91 -7.17 14.98
CA SER A 56 9.49 -7.03 16.33
C SER A 56 8.44 -7.12 17.44
N ALA A 57 7.22 -6.62 17.20
CA ALA A 57 6.12 -6.75 18.16
C ALA A 57 5.66 -8.21 18.31
N LEU A 58 5.56 -8.95 17.20
CA LEU A 58 5.19 -10.38 17.22
C LEU A 58 6.25 -11.23 17.92
N GLU A 59 7.53 -11.03 17.58
CA GLU A 59 8.65 -11.71 18.23
C GLU A 59 8.63 -11.46 19.75
N GLY A 60 8.49 -10.20 20.16
CA GLY A 60 8.39 -9.84 21.58
C GLY A 60 7.15 -10.41 22.28
N TYR A 61 6.00 -10.50 21.59
CA TYR A 61 4.80 -11.12 22.12
C TYR A 61 5.03 -12.62 22.38
N LEU A 62 5.61 -13.34 21.41
CA LEU A 62 5.95 -14.76 21.56
C LEU A 62 6.91 -14.99 22.72
N ASP A 63 8.00 -14.22 22.79
CA ASP A 63 8.99 -14.35 23.84
C ASP A 63 8.38 -14.09 25.23
N CYS A 64 7.48 -13.09 25.35
CA CYS A 64 6.75 -12.83 26.59
C CYS A 64 5.82 -13.99 26.97
N VAL A 65 5.04 -14.52 26.02
CA VAL A 65 4.10 -15.63 26.28
C VAL A 65 4.86 -16.88 26.71
N LEU A 66 5.93 -17.25 26.00
CA LEU A 66 6.73 -18.42 26.34
C LEU A 66 7.43 -18.27 27.70
N ALA A 67 7.97 -17.09 27.99
CA ALA A 67 8.61 -16.83 29.29
C ALA A 67 7.64 -16.80 30.47
N ALA A 68 6.35 -16.54 30.22
CA ALA A 68 5.32 -16.53 31.24
C ALA A 68 4.92 -17.95 31.70
N ASP A 69 5.31 -19.00 30.98
CA ASP A 69 4.93 -20.40 31.24
C ASP A 69 3.42 -20.58 31.53
N PRO A 70 2.55 -20.19 30.59
CA PRO A 70 1.11 -20.10 30.82
C PRO A 70 0.45 -21.48 30.97
N SER A 71 -0.61 -21.53 31.78
CA SER A 71 -1.51 -22.68 31.79
C SER A 71 -2.18 -22.89 30.43
N ASP A 72 -2.75 -24.07 30.20
CA ASP A 72 -3.46 -24.39 28.94
C ASP A 72 -4.48 -23.32 28.54
N ASN A 73 -5.32 -22.89 29.47
CA ASN A 73 -6.35 -21.89 29.18
C ASN A 73 -5.76 -20.50 28.87
N GLU A 74 -4.65 -20.14 29.52
CA GLU A 74 -3.97 -18.88 29.23
C GLU A 74 -3.26 -18.92 27.87
N PHE A 75 -2.64 -20.04 27.54
CA PHE A 75 -2.04 -20.25 26.23
C PHE A 75 -3.07 -20.15 25.11
N GLU A 76 -4.21 -20.84 25.24
CA GLU A 76 -5.31 -20.76 24.26
C GLU A 76 -5.80 -19.33 24.07
N ARG A 77 -5.84 -18.54 25.14
CA ARG A 77 -6.19 -17.11 25.05
C ARG A 77 -5.13 -16.32 24.25
N PHE A 78 -3.85 -16.59 24.47
CA PHE A 78 -2.78 -15.90 23.76
C PHE A 78 -2.69 -16.31 22.29
N ALA A 79 -2.86 -17.59 21.99
CA ALA A 79 -2.94 -18.14 20.64
C ALA A 79 -4.17 -17.59 19.89
N GLY A 80 -5.34 -17.60 20.53
CA GLY A 80 -6.57 -17.07 19.97
C GLY A 80 -6.51 -15.57 19.62
N ALA A 81 -5.67 -14.79 20.30
CA ALA A 81 -5.44 -13.39 19.92
C ALA A 81 -4.72 -13.27 18.56
N LEU A 82 -3.75 -14.15 18.27
CA LEU A 82 -3.07 -14.20 16.97
C LEU A 82 -4.02 -14.69 15.88
N GLU A 83 -4.84 -15.70 16.17
CA GLU A 83 -5.86 -16.21 15.23
C GLU A 83 -6.90 -15.14 14.89
N ALA A 84 -7.45 -14.46 15.89
CA ALA A 84 -8.42 -13.39 15.68
C ALA A 84 -7.84 -12.28 14.79
N GLN A 85 -6.58 -11.92 15.00
CA GLN A 85 -5.91 -10.90 14.22
C GLN A 85 -5.59 -11.36 12.79
N ALA A 86 -5.29 -12.64 12.58
CA ALA A 86 -5.12 -13.22 11.24
C ALA A 86 -6.43 -13.18 10.42
N MET A 87 -7.58 -13.26 11.08
CA MET A 87 -8.90 -13.25 10.43
C MET A 87 -9.50 -11.86 10.25
N SER A 88 -8.95 -10.85 10.93
CA SER A 88 -9.42 -9.47 10.92
C SER A 88 -9.25 -8.78 9.55
N GLU A 89 -10.24 -7.99 9.14
CA GLU A 89 -10.16 -7.19 7.91
C GLU A 89 -9.61 -5.78 8.19
N PRO A 90 -8.77 -5.22 7.30
CA PRO A 90 -8.22 -5.85 6.09
C PRO A 90 -7.10 -6.84 6.42
N ARG A 91 -7.04 -7.96 5.69
CA ARG A 91 -6.11 -9.08 5.92
C ARG A 91 -4.68 -8.81 5.41
N ILE A 92 -4.14 -7.64 5.72
CA ILE A 92 -2.83 -7.17 5.21
C ILE A 92 -1.68 -8.02 5.78
N ASN A 93 -1.81 -8.51 7.02
CA ASN A 93 -0.75 -9.27 7.71
C ASN A 93 -1.20 -10.65 8.19
N GLU A 94 -2.23 -11.20 7.55
CA GLU A 94 -2.79 -12.52 7.86
C GLU A 94 -1.70 -13.59 7.97
N GLU A 95 -0.78 -13.64 7.02
CA GLU A 95 0.30 -14.61 6.99
C GLU A 95 1.29 -14.45 8.16
N GLN A 96 1.56 -13.23 8.57
CA GLN A 96 2.50 -12.90 9.64
C GLN A 96 1.92 -13.33 10.99
N PHE A 97 0.62 -13.11 11.20
CA PHE A 97 -0.08 -13.61 12.39
C PHE A 97 -0.19 -15.14 12.40
N ARG A 98 -0.47 -15.78 11.26
CA ARG A 98 -0.48 -17.26 11.17
C ARG A 98 0.90 -17.87 11.44
N ARG A 99 1.97 -17.28 10.92
CA ARG A 99 3.33 -17.74 11.21
C ARG A 99 3.68 -17.58 12.68
N ALA A 100 3.31 -16.45 13.28
CA ALA A 100 3.51 -16.22 14.71
C ALA A 100 2.74 -17.25 15.55
N LEU A 101 1.49 -17.57 15.17
CA LEU A 101 0.69 -18.60 15.82
C LEU A 101 1.35 -19.97 15.72
N GLY A 102 1.71 -20.42 14.52
CA GLY A 102 2.39 -21.71 14.35
C GLY A 102 3.73 -21.78 15.08
N THR A 103 4.50 -20.69 15.10
CA THR A 103 5.76 -20.62 15.86
C THR A 103 5.52 -20.71 17.36
N LEU A 104 4.44 -20.11 17.87
CA LEU A 104 4.09 -20.17 19.28
C LEU A 104 3.63 -21.58 19.68
N GLU A 105 2.84 -22.25 18.84
CA GLU A 105 2.39 -23.63 19.02
C GLU A 105 3.54 -24.64 18.96
N ASP A 106 4.48 -24.46 18.03
CA ASP A 106 5.66 -25.33 17.86
C ASP A 106 6.65 -25.23 19.04
N ARG A 107 6.68 -24.08 19.73
CA ARG A 107 7.62 -23.77 20.82
C ARG A 107 7.04 -23.98 22.22
N ARG A 108 5.75 -24.31 22.31
CA ARG A 108 5.10 -24.65 23.58
C ARG A 108 5.64 -25.95 24.15
#